data_AF-A0A3M8GQC6-F1
#
_entry.id   AF-A0A3M8GQC6-F1
#
_cell.length_a   1.000
_cell.length_b   1.000
_cell.length_c   1.000
_cell.angle_alpha   90.00
_cell.angle_beta   90.00
_cell.angle_gamma   90.00
#
_symmetry.space_group_name_H-M   'P 1'
#
loop_
_entity.id
_entity.type
_entity.pdbx_description
1 polymer ?
#
loop_
_entity_poly.entity_id
_entity_poly.type
_entity_poly.pdbx_seq_one_letter_code
_entity_poly.pdbx_strand_id
1 'polypeptide(L)'
;MKIVVANESHFKYAQIISDTITESAKVRGTGIAQRTPEYIIKRLQNGNAIIALDQDIFAGFCYIEVWGNKGFVANSGLIVHPDYRGQGLAKRIKKRVFELSKEKFPDAKIFGITTGLPVMKMNYDLGYKPVTFSELTDDPEFWKGCQTCKNFDILTRTERKMCLCTGMLYDPNAKEKIENQKLNKKAFKRLKSIKENLFLKKK
;
A
#
# COMPACT_ATOMS: atom_id res chain seq x y z
N MET A 1 15.43 -9.78 -12.60
CA MET A 1 14.33 -9.31 -11.72
C MET A 1 12.94 -9.83 -12.15
N LYS A 2 12.32 -10.67 -11.33
CA LYS A 2 10.96 -11.23 -11.49
C LYS A 2 10.07 -10.73 -10.34
N ILE A 3 8.81 -10.41 -10.63
CA ILE A 3 7.79 -10.06 -9.62
C ILE A 3 6.60 -10.97 -9.87
N VAL A 4 6.34 -11.89 -8.95
CA VAL A 4 5.38 -12.98 -9.15
C VAL A 4 4.48 -13.17 -7.95
N VAL A 5 3.34 -13.83 -8.16
CA VAL A 5 2.53 -14.36 -7.06
C VAL A 5 3.32 -15.48 -6.41
N ALA A 6 3.55 -15.36 -5.10
CA ALA A 6 4.27 -16.36 -4.35
C ALA A 6 3.41 -17.62 -4.15
N ASN A 7 4.10 -18.75 -3.97
CA ASN A 7 3.53 -20.07 -3.77
C ASN A 7 4.47 -20.89 -2.88
N GLU A 8 4.24 -22.19 -2.77
CA GLU A 8 5.00 -23.10 -1.89
C GLU A 8 6.50 -23.16 -2.19
N SER A 9 6.93 -23.01 -3.45
CA SER A 9 8.36 -23.01 -3.79
C SER A 9 9.12 -21.82 -3.19
N HIS A 10 8.39 -20.80 -2.72
CA HIS A 10 8.94 -19.61 -2.09
C HIS A 10 9.02 -19.72 -0.56
N PHE A 11 8.62 -20.83 0.06
CA PHE A 11 8.69 -21.00 1.52
C PHE A 11 10.11 -20.81 2.08
N LYS A 12 11.14 -21.17 1.29
CA LYS A 12 12.56 -20.93 1.62
C LYS A 12 12.88 -19.46 1.90
N TYR A 13 12.08 -18.51 1.43
CA TYR A 13 12.28 -17.06 1.64
C TYR A 13 11.58 -16.52 2.89
N ALA A 14 10.78 -17.30 3.62
CA ALA A 14 10.00 -16.80 4.73
C ALA A 14 10.87 -16.17 5.83
N GLN A 15 12.01 -16.79 6.14
CA GLN A 15 12.95 -16.29 7.14
C GLN A 15 13.56 -14.94 6.72
N ILE A 16 14.13 -14.84 5.51
CA ILE A 16 14.72 -13.59 5.03
C ILE A 16 13.70 -12.45 4.91
N ILE A 17 12.43 -12.76 4.58
CA ILE A 17 11.35 -11.76 4.58
C ILE A 17 11.09 -11.24 6.00
N SER A 18 10.93 -12.15 6.98
CA SER A 18 10.75 -11.82 8.40
C SER A 18 11.88 -10.94 8.92
N ASP A 19 13.12 -11.33 8.64
CA ASP A 19 14.31 -10.63 9.09
C ASP A 19 14.41 -9.25 8.43
N THR A 20 14.14 -9.14 7.13
CA THR A 20 14.16 -7.86 6.42
C THR A 20 13.11 -6.88 6.98
N ILE A 21 11.91 -7.37 7.34
CA ILE A 21 10.88 -6.56 8.00
C ILE A 21 11.38 -6.06 9.36
N THR A 22 11.94 -6.97 10.17
CA THR A 22 12.43 -6.68 11.52
C THR A 22 13.58 -5.68 11.51
N GLU A 23 14.59 -5.88 10.65
CA GLU A 23 15.73 -4.97 10.53
C GLU A 23 15.32 -3.61 9.98
N SER A 24 14.37 -3.57 9.05
CA SER A 24 13.86 -2.29 8.54
C SER A 24 13.09 -1.50 9.58
N ALA A 25 12.39 -2.19 10.50
CA ALA A 25 11.73 -1.55 11.65
C ALA A 25 12.75 -0.92 12.61
N LYS A 26 13.88 -1.61 12.86
CA LYS A 26 14.97 -1.10 13.71
C LYS A 26 15.60 0.15 13.11
N VAL A 27 16.05 0.09 11.85
CA VAL A 27 16.78 1.18 11.18
C VAL A 27 15.94 2.46 11.08
N ARG A 28 14.65 2.35 10.78
CA ARG A 28 13.80 3.52 10.55
C ARG A 28 13.32 4.18 11.85
N GLY A 29 13.48 3.50 12.99
CA GLY A 29 12.84 3.92 14.25
C GLY A 29 11.31 3.91 14.20
N THR A 30 10.71 3.53 13.08
CA THR A 30 9.27 3.53 12.85
C THR A 30 8.62 2.30 13.44
N GLY A 31 7.39 2.44 13.92
CA GLY A 31 6.54 1.33 14.31
C GLY A 31 6.09 0.48 13.10
N ILE A 32 6.90 -0.49 12.69
CA ILE A 32 6.51 -1.56 11.77
C ILE A 32 6.35 -2.83 12.60
N ALA A 33 5.18 -3.45 12.51
CA ALA A 33 4.94 -4.70 13.20
C ALA A 33 5.70 -5.86 12.55
N GLN A 34 6.35 -6.67 13.39
CA GLN A 34 7.09 -7.87 12.99
C GLN A 34 6.15 -8.96 12.48
N ARG A 35 6.68 -9.86 11.65
CA ARG A 35 5.96 -11.02 11.10
C ARG A 35 6.84 -12.24 11.24
N THR A 36 6.32 -13.30 11.83
CA THR A 36 7.07 -14.55 11.95
C THR A 36 7.16 -15.25 10.59
N PRO A 37 8.15 -16.13 10.38
CA PRO A 37 8.22 -16.95 9.17
C PRO A 37 6.96 -17.76 8.91
N GLU A 38 6.34 -18.35 9.94
CA GLU A 38 5.12 -19.16 9.82
C GLU A 38 3.95 -18.32 9.30
N TYR A 39 3.85 -17.09 9.81
CA TYR A 39 2.84 -16.15 9.36
C TYR A 39 3.04 -15.81 7.87
N ILE A 40 4.28 -15.62 7.43
CA ILE A 40 4.61 -15.36 6.03
C ILE A 40 4.28 -16.58 5.17
N ILE A 41 4.71 -17.78 5.57
CA ILE A 41 4.43 -19.06 4.87
C ILE A 41 2.95 -19.21 4.57
N LYS A 42 2.08 -18.94 5.55
CA LYS A 42 0.62 -19.01 5.36
C LYS A 42 0.11 -18.10 4.24
N ARG A 43 0.73 -16.92 4.05
CA ARG A 43 0.38 -15.98 2.97
C ARG A 43 0.91 -16.44 1.62
N LEU A 44 2.10 -17.05 1.58
CA LEU A 44 2.65 -17.68 0.38
C LEU A 44 1.78 -18.86 -0.05
N GLN A 45 1.40 -19.75 0.88
CA GLN A 45 0.59 -20.94 0.63
C GLN A 45 -0.77 -20.58 0.04
N ASN A 46 -1.41 -19.53 0.56
CA ASN A 46 -2.72 -19.08 0.09
C ASN A 46 -2.67 -18.35 -1.27
N GLY A 47 -1.48 -18.17 -1.86
CA GLY A 47 -1.28 -17.34 -3.05
C GLY A 47 -1.72 -15.88 -2.82
N ASN A 48 -1.53 -15.39 -1.59
CA ASN A 48 -1.93 -14.06 -1.13
C ASN A 48 -0.71 -13.16 -0.95
N ALA A 49 0.35 -13.38 -1.72
CA ALA A 49 1.56 -12.60 -1.59
C ALA A 49 2.26 -12.40 -2.92
N ILE A 50 2.94 -11.26 -3.05
CA ILE A 50 3.83 -10.94 -4.14
C ILE A 50 5.25 -10.98 -3.61
N ILE A 51 6.11 -11.71 -4.32
CA ILE A 51 7.54 -11.75 -4.06
C ILE A 51 8.30 -11.24 -5.29
N ALA A 52 9.32 -10.43 -5.03
CA ALA A 52 10.28 -9.97 -6.03
C ALA A 52 11.60 -10.69 -5.81
N LEU A 53 12.10 -11.31 -6.88
CA LEU A 53 13.36 -12.05 -6.88
C LEU A 53 14.26 -11.55 -8.00
N ASP A 54 15.55 -11.42 -7.71
CA ASP A 54 16.57 -11.30 -8.74
C ASP A 54 17.32 -12.62 -8.86
N GLN A 55 16.99 -13.40 -9.90
CA GLN A 55 17.32 -14.83 -9.95
C GLN A 55 16.74 -15.56 -8.72
N ASP A 56 17.58 -16.06 -7.82
CA ASP A 56 17.19 -16.66 -6.55
C ASP A 56 17.33 -15.72 -5.34
N ILE A 57 17.74 -14.47 -5.54
CA ILE A 57 17.98 -13.50 -4.46
C ILE A 57 16.68 -12.75 -4.13
N PHE A 58 16.35 -12.69 -2.84
CA PHE A 58 15.19 -11.95 -2.35
C PHE A 58 15.38 -10.43 -2.52
N ALA A 59 14.47 -9.78 -3.24
CA ALA A 59 14.52 -8.34 -3.49
C ALA A 59 13.38 -7.57 -2.81
N GLY A 60 12.22 -8.18 -2.60
CA GLY A 60 11.10 -7.52 -1.91
C GLY A 60 9.83 -8.37 -1.81
N PHE A 61 8.90 -7.89 -1.00
CA PHE A 61 7.71 -8.63 -0.61
C PHE A 61 6.53 -7.71 -0.30
N CYS A 62 5.31 -8.20 -0.50
CA CYS A 62 4.08 -7.61 0.03
C CYS A 62 2.98 -8.69 0.03
N TYR A 63 2.03 -8.63 0.96
CA TYR A 63 1.00 -9.65 1.09
C TYR A 63 -0.40 -9.07 1.33
N ILE A 64 -1.41 -9.90 1.09
CA ILE A 64 -2.83 -9.63 1.24
C ILE A 64 -3.32 -10.29 2.52
N GLU A 65 -4.07 -9.53 3.31
CA GLU A 65 -4.89 -10.06 4.40
C GLU A 65 -6.35 -9.83 4.10
N VAL A 66 -7.20 -10.73 4.57
CA VAL A 66 -8.63 -10.73 4.30
C VAL A 66 -9.35 -10.63 5.63
N TRP A 67 -10.28 -9.69 5.75
CA TRP A 67 -10.99 -9.35 6.98
C TRP A 67 -12.49 -9.18 6.72
N GLY A 68 -13.30 -9.19 7.78
CA GLY A 68 -14.73 -8.85 7.72
C GLY A 68 -15.49 -9.67 6.68
N ASN A 69 -15.38 -11.01 6.74
CA ASN A 69 -15.99 -11.94 5.78
C ASN A 69 -15.67 -11.65 4.30
N LYS A 70 -14.43 -11.25 4.00
CA LYS A 70 -13.93 -10.87 2.65
C LYS A 70 -14.43 -9.53 2.12
N GLY A 71 -15.14 -8.73 2.91
CA GLY A 71 -15.53 -7.37 2.53
C GLY A 71 -14.35 -6.40 2.50
N PHE A 72 -13.26 -6.71 3.22
CA PHE A 72 -12.06 -5.90 3.28
C PHE A 72 -10.79 -6.71 3.06
N VAL A 73 -9.85 -6.12 2.32
CA VAL A 73 -8.52 -6.67 2.13
C VAL A 73 -7.44 -5.65 2.41
N ALA A 74 -6.43 -6.04 3.20
CA ALA A 74 -5.30 -5.17 3.54
C ALA A 74 -4.08 -5.57 2.71
N ASN A 75 -3.46 -4.59 2.04
CA ASN A 75 -2.17 -4.78 1.39
C ASN A 75 -1.05 -4.41 2.37
N SER A 76 -0.52 -5.42 3.05
CA SER A 76 0.37 -5.32 4.21
C SER A 76 1.80 -5.77 3.91
N GLY A 77 2.73 -5.43 4.81
CA GLY A 77 4.11 -5.94 4.76
C GLY A 77 4.92 -5.57 3.53
N LEU A 78 4.64 -4.43 2.90
CA LEU A 78 5.45 -3.94 1.79
C LEU A 78 6.89 -3.68 2.26
N ILE A 79 7.83 -4.47 1.77
CA ILE A 79 9.23 -4.35 2.10
C ILE A 79 10.11 -4.58 0.87
N VAL A 80 11.23 -3.85 0.81
CA VAL A 80 12.26 -3.99 -0.22
C VAL A 80 13.60 -4.15 0.49
N HIS A 81 14.34 -5.18 0.08
CA HIS A 81 15.69 -5.46 0.58
C HIS A 81 16.59 -4.23 0.34
N PRO A 82 17.44 -3.83 1.31
CA PRO A 82 18.27 -2.62 1.22
C PRO A 82 18.95 -2.40 -0.14
N ASP A 83 19.55 -3.44 -0.70
CA ASP A 83 20.32 -3.39 -1.95
C ASP A 83 19.47 -3.06 -3.19
N TYR A 84 18.15 -3.21 -3.12
CA TYR A 84 17.23 -2.96 -4.23
C TYR A 84 16.38 -1.68 -4.03
N ARG A 85 16.69 -0.88 -3.00
CA ARG A 85 15.99 0.39 -2.72
C ARG A 85 16.38 1.48 -3.72
N GLY A 86 15.53 2.49 -3.88
CA GLY A 86 15.77 3.62 -4.79
C GLY A 86 15.49 3.33 -6.28
N GLN A 87 15.23 2.07 -6.65
CA GLN A 87 15.07 1.64 -8.05
C GLN A 87 13.59 1.50 -8.49
N GLY A 88 12.64 2.06 -7.72
CA GLY A 88 11.21 1.96 -8.01
C GLY A 88 10.56 0.58 -7.75
N LEU A 89 11.32 -0.40 -7.22
CA LEU A 89 10.83 -1.75 -6.97
C LEU A 89 9.58 -1.80 -6.07
N ALA A 90 9.54 -0.98 -5.01
CA ALA A 90 8.39 -0.90 -4.10
C ALA A 90 7.08 -0.55 -4.84
N LYS A 91 7.14 0.37 -5.82
CA LYS A 91 5.98 0.78 -6.61
C LYS A 91 5.48 -0.36 -7.49
N ARG A 92 6.38 -1.14 -8.09
CA ARG A 92 6.01 -2.30 -8.91
C ARG A 92 5.39 -3.42 -8.06
N ILE A 93 5.97 -3.73 -6.90
CA ILE A 93 5.41 -4.71 -5.96
C ILE A 93 4.02 -4.27 -5.49
N LYS A 94 3.90 -3.00 -5.07
CA LYS A 94 2.63 -2.44 -4.57
C LYS A 94 1.54 -2.42 -5.65
N LYS A 95 1.88 -2.10 -6.90
CA LYS A 95 0.96 -2.20 -8.04
C LYS A 95 0.51 -3.66 -8.26
N ARG A 96 1.46 -4.60 -8.29
CA ARG A 96 1.14 -6.01 -8.56
C ARG A 96 0.27 -6.65 -7.47
N VAL A 97 0.51 -6.33 -6.19
CA VAL A 97 -0.33 -6.84 -5.09
C VAL A 97 -1.72 -6.21 -5.12
N PHE A 98 -1.84 -4.94 -5.51
CA PHE A 98 -3.14 -4.30 -5.71
C PHE A 98 -3.95 -4.95 -6.83
N GLU A 99 -3.31 -5.24 -7.98
CA GLU A 99 -3.92 -6.00 -9.07
C GLU A 99 -4.36 -7.39 -8.60
N LEU A 100 -3.51 -8.11 -7.86
CA LEU A 100 -3.86 -9.41 -7.29
C LEU A 100 -5.06 -9.33 -6.33
N SER A 101 -5.13 -8.28 -5.50
CA SER A 101 -6.26 -8.06 -4.60
C SER A 101 -7.56 -7.85 -5.38
N LYS A 102 -7.53 -7.09 -6.48
CA LYS A 102 -8.69 -6.90 -7.37
C LYS A 102 -9.09 -8.19 -8.10
N GLU A 103 -8.11 -8.99 -8.54
CA GLU A 103 -8.36 -10.27 -9.21
C GLU A 103 -9.03 -11.28 -8.26
N LYS A 104 -8.53 -11.41 -7.03
CA LYS A 104 -9.02 -12.42 -6.07
C LYS A 104 -10.24 -11.96 -5.27
N PHE A 105 -10.41 -10.65 -5.07
CA PHE A 105 -11.44 -10.06 -4.21
C PHE A 105 -12.06 -8.84 -4.91
N PRO A 106 -12.78 -9.04 -6.04
CA PRO A 106 -13.25 -7.95 -6.90
C PRO A 106 -14.17 -6.95 -6.19
N ASP A 107 -14.99 -7.42 -5.25
CA ASP A 107 -15.95 -6.59 -4.51
C ASP A 107 -15.39 -6.03 -3.20
N ALA A 108 -14.20 -6.44 -2.79
CA ALA A 108 -13.63 -6.08 -1.51
C ALA A 108 -13.01 -4.67 -1.55
N LYS A 109 -13.21 -3.91 -0.47
CA LYS A 109 -12.49 -2.67 -0.27
C LYS A 109 -11.03 -2.98 0.08
N ILE A 110 -10.10 -2.29 -0.56
CA ILE A 110 -8.66 -2.52 -0.38
C ILE A 110 -8.09 -1.38 0.46
N PHE A 111 -7.44 -1.70 1.57
CA PHE A 111 -6.89 -0.69 2.45
C PHE A 111 -5.45 -0.94 2.87
N GLY A 112 -4.87 0.06 3.52
CA GLY A 112 -3.58 -0.04 4.16
C GLY A 112 -3.37 1.12 5.12
N ILE A 113 -2.49 0.91 6.09
CA ILE A 113 -2.05 1.93 7.04
C ILE A 113 -0.56 2.16 6.88
N THR A 114 -0.10 3.41 6.97
CA THR A 114 1.33 3.72 6.87
C THR A 114 1.70 5.03 7.56
N THR A 115 2.94 5.12 8.04
CA THR A 115 3.57 6.39 8.45
C THR A 115 4.45 6.99 7.36
N GLY A 116 4.71 6.24 6.27
CA GLY A 116 5.71 6.59 5.27
C GLY A 116 5.12 7.32 4.07
N LEU A 117 5.60 8.53 3.80
CA LEU A 117 5.23 9.31 2.61
C LEU A 117 5.39 8.54 1.28
N PRO A 118 6.45 7.73 1.06
CA PRO A 118 6.54 6.95 -0.18
C PRO A 118 5.36 5.99 -0.37
N VAL A 119 4.89 5.35 0.70
CA VAL A 119 3.76 4.42 0.65
C VAL A 119 2.45 5.17 0.44
N MET A 120 2.29 6.33 1.09
CA MET A 120 1.12 7.19 0.86
C MET A 120 1.01 7.63 -0.61
N LYS A 121 2.12 8.07 -1.23
CA LYS A 121 2.14 8.43 -2.65
C LYS A 121 1.80 7.24 -3.55
N MET A 122 2.36 6.06 -3.28
CA MET A 122 2.04 4.85 -4.04
C MET A 122 0.57 4.45 -3.90
N ASN A 123 -0.01 4.56 -2.70
CA ASN A 123 -1.44 4.30 -2.48
C ASN A 123 -2.30 5.33 -3.23
N TYR A 124 -1.95 6.61 -3.17
CA TYR A 124 -2.67 7.67 -3.88
C TYR A 124 -2.67 7.46 -5.40
N ASP A 125 -1.51 7.12 -5.98
CA ASP A 125 -1.38 6.79 -7.41
C ASP A 125 -2.28 5.61 -7.83
N LEU A 126 -2.62 4.71 -6.89
CA LEU A 126 -3.51 3.56 -7.09
C LEU A 126 -4.99 3.87 -6.79
N GLY A 127 -5.31 5.13 -6.47
CA GLY A 127 -6.68 5.57 -6.22
C GLY A 127 -7.16 5.41 -4.77
N TYR A 128 -6.26 5.09 -3.83
CA TYR A 128 -6.63 5.07 -2.41
C TYR A 128 -6.87 6.51 -1.91
N LYS A 129 -7.87 6.68 -1.07
CA LYS A 129 -8.21 7.95 -0.42
C LYS A 129 -7.91 7.87 1.07
N PRO A 130 -7.43 8.96 1.71
CA PRO A 130 -7.26 9.00 3.15
C PRO A 130 -8.63 8.88 3.84
N VAL A 131 -8.69 8.07 4.89
CA VAL A 131 -9.91 7.81 5.68
C VAL A 131 -9.55 7.69 7.16
N THR A 132 -10.56 7.81 8.03
CA THR A 132 -10.38 7.50 9.46
C THR A 132 -10.34 5.99 9.69
N PHE A 133 -9.79 5.53 10.82
CA PHE A 133 -9.72 4.08 11.10
C PHE A 133 -11.10 3.43 11.23
N SER A 134 -12.12 4.20 11.61
CA SER A 134 -13.51 3.74 11.65
C SER A 134 -14.07 3.34 10.28
N GLU A 135 -13.46 3.78 9.18
CA GLU A 135 -13.86 3.39 7.82
C GLU A 135 -13.10 2.15 7.30
N LEU A 136 -12.12 1.64 8.06
CA LEU A 136 -11.28 0.51 7.65
C LEU A 136 -11.89 -0.84 8.04
N THR A 137 -11.69 -1.25 9.29
CA THR A 137 -12.19 -2.52 9.82
C THR A 137 -12.33 -2.42 11.33
N ASP A 138 -13.39 -3.01 11.87
CA ASP A 138 -13.61 -3.19 13.30
C ASP A 138 -13.05 -4.52 13.83
N ASP A 139 -12.53 -5.38 12.93
CA ASP A 139 -11.99 -6.70 13.25
C ASP A 139 -10.79 -6.61 14.23
N PRO A 140 -10.93 -7.10 15.47
CA PRO A 140 -9.85 -7.07 16.46
C PRO A 140 -8.58 -7.80 16.02
N GLU A 141 -8.69 -8.83 15.19
CA GLU A 141 -7.53 -9.63 14.73
C GLU A 141 -6.62 -8.82 13.81
N PHE A 142 -7.18 -7.92 12.99
CA PHE A 142 -6.37 -6.98 12.21
C PHE A 142 -5.50 -6.11 13.13
N TRP A 143 -6.11 -5.56 14.19
CA TRP A 143 -5.43 -4.67 15.13
C TRP A 143 -4.42 -5.40 16.01
N LYS A 144 -4.62 -6.69 16.31
CA LYS A 144 -3.61 -7.56 16.93
C LYS A 144 -2.35 -7.67 16.07
N GLY A 145 -2.48 -7.60 14.75
CA GLY A 145 -1.35 -7.53 13.82
C GLY A 145 -0.42 -6.32 14.03
N CYS A 146 -0.83 -5.31 14.82
CA CYS A 146 -0.01 -4.16 15.20
C CYS A 146 0.69 -4.32 16.57
N GLN A 147 0.51 -5.43 17.31
CA GLN A 147 1.01 -5.57 18.70
C GLN A 147 2.52 -5.37 18.86
N THR A 148 3.31 -5.78 17.88
CA THR A 148 4.77 -5.65 17.90
C THR A 148 5.26 -4.29 17.36
N CYS A 149 4.34 -3.41 16.98
CA CYS A 149 4.64 -2.05 16.57
C CYS A 149 5.00 -1.19 17.79
N LYS A 150 6.04 -0.36 17.68
CA LYS A 150 6.41 0.61 18.72
C LYS A 150 5.30 1.59 19.13
N ASN A 151 4.30 1.79 18.26
CA ASN A 151 3.17 2.71 18.47
C ASN A 151 1.88 1.98 18.90
N PHE A 152 1.97 0.73 19.31
CA PHE A 152 0.80 -0.06 19.71
C PHE A 152 0.09 0.51 20.96
N ASP A 153 0.84 1.18 21.83
CA ASP A 153 0.32 1.94 22.96
C ASP A 153 -0.66 3.04 22.50
N ILE A 154 -0.30 3.78 21.44
CA ILE A 154 -1.14 4.84 20.87
C ILE A 154 -2.43 4.24 20.33
N LEU A 155 -2.33 3.13 19.58
CA LEU A 155 -3.50 2.44 19.05
C LEU A 155 -4.43 1.95 20.17
N THR A 156 -3.87 1.50 21.29
CA THR A 156 -4.64 0.97 22.42
C THR A 156 -5.35 2.09 23.19
N ARG A 157 -4.63 3.17 23.56
CA ARG A 157 -5.21 4.29 24.32
C ARG A 157 -6.24 5.11 23.54
N THR A 158 -6.21 5.06 22.20
CA THR A 158 -7.19 5.71 21.33
C THR A 158 -8.36 4.78 20.97
N GLU A 159 -8.44 3.59 21.57
CA GLU A 159 -9.45 2.59 21.28
C GLU A 159 -9.52 2.24 19.78
N ARG A 160 -8.35 2.21 19.10
CA ARG A 160 -8.22 1.93 17.67
C ARG A 160 -8.89 2.96 16.75
N LYS A 161 -9.29 4.12 17.28
CA LYS A 161 -9.88 5.21 16.47
C LYS A 161 -8.83 5.98 15.67
N MET A 162 -7.57 5.99 16.12
CA MET A 162 -6.45 6.63 15.42
C MET A 162 -5.09 6.09 15.86
N CYS A 163 -4.08 6.25 15.01
CA CYS A 163 -2.67 6.03 15.32
C CYS A 163 -1.82 7.04 14.52
N LEU A 164 -0.50 7.00 14.67
CA LEU A 164 0.42 7.77 13.82
C LEU A 164 0.34 7.35 12.34
N CYS A 165 -0.16 6.15 12.06
CA CYS A 165 -0.39 5.70 10.70
C CYS A 165 -1.61 6.40 10.09
N THR A 166 -1.49 6.84 8.83
CA THR A 166 -2.61 7.28 8.01
C THR A 166 -3.32 6.07 7.41
N GLY A 167 -4.62 5.98 7.62
CA GLY A 167 -5.49 5.02 6.95
C GLY A 167 -5.80 5.47 5.54
N MET A 168 -5.66 4.56 4.57
CA MET A 168 -6.02 4.83 3.19
C MET A 168 -6.84 3.66 2.62
N LEU A 169 -7.91 3.98 1.91
CA LEU A 169 -8.92 3.04 1.42
C LEU A 169 -9.17 3.25 -0.07
N TYR A 170 -9.15 2.16 -0.82
CA TYR A 170 -9.68 2.05 -2.17
C TYR A 170 -11.00 1.28 -2.10
N ASP A 171 -12.05 1.87 -2.64
CA ASP A 171 -13.37 1.25 -2.73
C ASP A 171 -13.69 1.00 -4.22
N PRO A 172 -13.80 -0.26 -4.67
CA PRO A 172 -14.10 -0.57 -6.07
C PRO A 172 -15.47 -0.07 -6.52
N ASN A 173 -16.40 0.13 -5.58
CA ASN A 173 -17.77 0.56 -5.84
C ASN A 173 -17.99 2.05 -5.60
N ALA A 174 -16.96 2.78 -5.14
CA ALA A 174 -17.06 4.22 -5.01
C ALA A 174 -17.26 4.82 -6.39
N LYS A 175 -18.46 5.38 -6.62
CA LYS A 175 -18.70 6.25 -7.77
C LYS A 175 -17.61 7.31 -7.76
N GLU A 176 -16.80 7.37 -8.80
CA GLU A 176 -15.94 8.52 -9.01
C GLU A 176 -16.87 9.73 -8.98
N LYS A 177 -16.77 10.54 -7.92
CA LYS A 177 -17.10 11.94 -8.05
C LYS A 177 -16.08 12.45 -9.05
N ILE A 178 -16.37 12.26 -10.34
CA ILE A 178 -15.84 13.11 -11.39
C ILE A 178 -16.30 14.48 -10.92
N GLU A 179 -15.43 15.17 -10.19
CA GLU A 179 -15.46 16.61 -10.23
C GLU A 179 -15.31 16.90 -11.70
N ASN A 180 -16.45 17.09 -12.37
CA ASN A 180 -16.52 17.79 -13.62
C ASN A 180 -15.99 19.18 -13.29
N GLN A 181 -14.67 19.32 -13.17
CA GLN A 181 -13.97 20.58 -13.32
C GLN A 181 -14.21 20.93 -14.77
N LYS A 182 -15.43 21.41 -15.05
CA LYS A 182 -15.79 22.03 -16.32
C LYS A 182 -14.70 23.07 -16.51
N LEU A 183 -13.78 22.79 -17.43
CA LEU A 183 -12.76 23.75 -17.84
C LEU A 183 -13.46 25.09 -18.00
N ASN A 184 -13.11 26.05 -17.15
CA ASN A 184 -13.78 27.34 -17.19
C ASN A 184 -13.41 27.99 -18.53
N LYS A 185 -14.29 27.82 -19.52
CA LYS A 185 -14.06 28.23 -20.91
C LYS A 185 -13.72 29.71 -21.01
N LYS A 186 -14.20 30.56 -20.08
CA LYS A 186 -13.84 31.97 -19.98
C LYS A 186 -12.40 32.17 -19.52
N ALA A 187 -11.98 31.47 -18.46
CA ALA A 187 -10.60 31.52 -17.99
C ALA A 187 -9.62 31.03 -19.07
N PHE A 188 -9.94 29.92 -19.74
CA PHE A 188 -9.13 29.39 -20.84
C PHE A 188 -9.04 30.35 -22.04
N LYS A 189 -10.17 30.95 -22.46
CA LYS A 189 -10.17 31.98 -23.52
C LYS A 189 -9.35 33.21 -23.14
N ARG A 190 -9.44 33.67 -21.89
CA ARG A 190 -8.66 34.81 -21.39
C ARG A 190 -7.15 34.50 -21.40
N LEU A 191 -6.75 33.34 -20.89
CA LEU A 191 -5.36 32.87 -20.93
C LEU A 191 -4.84 32.74 -22.36
N LYS A 192 -5.65 32.19 -23.28
CA LYS A 192 -5.31 32.09 -24.70
C LYS A 192 -5.08 33.47 -25.33
N SER A 193 -5.99 34.42 -25.10
CA SER A 193 -5.87 35.80 -25.59
C SER A 193 -4.64 36.53 -25.04
N ILE A 194 -4.33 36.35 -23.76
CA ILE A 194 -3.12 36.92 -23.14
C ILE A 194 -1.86 36.35 -23.82
N LYS A 195 -1.80 35.02 -24.01
CA LYS A 195 -0.68 34.36 -24.69
C LYS A 195 -0.53 34.83 -26.13
N GLU A 196 -1.63 34.94 -26.87
CA GLU A 196 -1.60 35.44 -28.25
C GLU A 196 -1.10 36.89 -28.32
N ASN A 197 -1.58 37.77 -27.43
CA ASN A 197 -1.12 39.16 -27.40
C ASN A 197 0.35 39.33 -27.01
N LEU A 198 0.87 38.49 -26.11
CA LEU A 198 2.27 38.55 -25.65
C LEU A 198 3.26 37.97 -26.65
N PHE A 199 2.86 36.92 -27.40
CA PHE A 199 3.80 36.15 -28.23
C PHE A 199 3.57 36.29 -29.74
N LEU A 200 2.40 36.78 -30.21
CA LEU A 200 2.13 36.98 -31.64
C LEU A 200 2.27 38.44 -32.09
N LYS A 201 2.51 39.40 -31.19
CA LYS A 201 2.92 40.77 -31.57
C LYS A 201 4.45 40.88 -31.69
N LYS A 202 5.01 40.16 -32.66
CA LYS A 202 6.30 40.49 -33.29
C LYS A 202 6.21 40.17 -34.78
N LYS A 203 5.58 41.08 -35.51
CA LYS A 203 5.89 41.44 -36.90
C LYS A 203 5.43 42.88 -37.10
#